data_AF-A0A2R6L8M8-F1
#
_entry.id   AF-A0A2R6L8M8-F1
#
_cell.length_a   1.000
_cell.length_b   1.000
_cell.length_c   1.000
_cell.angle_alpha   90.00
_cell.angle_beta   90.00
_cell.angle_gamma   90.00
#
_symmetry.space_group_name_H-M   'P 1'
#
loop_
_entity.id
_entity.type
_entity.pdbx_description
1 polymer ?
#
loop_
_entity_poly.entity_id
_entity_poly.type
_entity_poly.pdbx_seq_one_letter_code
_entity_poly.pdbx_strand_id
1 'polypeptide(L)'
;MLSLVSIAVGQYVGFIGLGAAYLRARGFGWRRLRSYLGVRLPTLREVGVIAAGYATIIGTLLIVLSVALRFLPEPAENGGAETFANNPELIPAGIVVMFLVVGPAEEFLFRGVVQNRLRERLSAVPAVAAAAVIFASLHVIALAGCC
;
A
#
# COMPACT_ATOMS: atom_id res chain seq x y z
N MET A 1 -0.95 -20.67 7.02
CA MET A 1 0.47 -20.54 6.61
C MET A 1 0.65 -20.52 5.09
N LEU A 2 0.04 -21.44 4.33
CA LEU A 2 0.03 -21.41 2.85
C LEU A 2 -0.51 -20.09 2.27
N SER A 3 -1.53 -19.48 2.89
CA SER A 3 -2.10 -18.19 2.46
C SER A 3 -1.13 -17.01 2.53
N LEU A 4 -0.35 -16.90 3.61
CA LEU A 4 0.64 -15.81 3.78
C LEU A 4 1.80 -15.93 2.80
N VAL A 5 2.23 -17.16 2.49
CA VAL A 5 3.27 -17.42 1.49
C VAL A 5 2.78 -17.03 0.11
N SER A 6 1.55 -17.39 -0.26
CA SER A 6 0.95 -17.01 -1.54
C SER A 6 0.82 -15.48 -1.69
N ILE A 7 0.41 -14.78 -0.62
CA ILE A 7 0.38 -13.31 -0.59
C ILE A 7 1.78 -12.74 -0.80
N ALA A 8 2.78 -13.25 -0.08
CA ALA A 8 4.15 -12.76 -0.19
C ALA A 8 4.72 -12.97 -1.61
N VAL A 9 4.50 -14.15 -2.20
CA VAL A 9 4.92 -14.46 -3.56
C VAL A 9 4.19 -13.57 -4.57
N GLY A 10 2.87 -13.40 -4.43
CA GLY A 10 2.07 -12.54 -5.30
C GLY A 10 2.53 -11.08 -5.26
N GLN A 11 2.83 -10.56 -4.07
CA GLN A 11 3.33 -9.20 -3.87
C GLN A 11 4.73 -9.00 -4.46
N TYR A 12 5.66 -9.93 -4.22
CA TYR A 12 7.01 -9.82 -4.77
C TYR A 12 7.07 -10.03 -6.28
N VAL A 13 6.36 -11.03 -6.81
CA VAL A 13 6.34 -11.29 -8.25
C VAL A 13 5.53 -10.21 -8.97
N GLY A 14 4.34 -9.90 -8.46
CA GLY A 14 3.43 -8.92 -9.03
C GLY A 14 3.96 -7.50 -8.92
N PHE A 15 4.15 -6.97 -7.71
CA PHE A 15 4.42 -5.54 -7.55
C PHE A 15 5.90 -5.21 -7.71
N ILE A 16 6.78 -5.90 -6.98
CA ILE A 16 8.23 -5.68 -7.10
C ILE A 16 8.71 -6.12 -8.49
N GLY A 17 8.34 -7.31 -8.94
CA GLY A 17 8.77 -7.86 -10.23
C GLY A 17 8.33 -7.00 -11.41
N LEU A 18 7.05 -6.64 -11.50
CA LEU A 18 6.54 -5.79 -12.58
C LEU A 18 7.17 -4.40 -12.57
N GLY A 19 7.25 -3.75 -11.40
CA GLY A 19 7.85 -2.41 -11.30
C GLY A 19 9.35 -2.43 -11.64
N ALA A 20 10.08 -3.46 -11.20
CA ALA A 20 11.50 -3.61 -11.52
C ALA A 20 11.71 -3.90 -13.02
N ALA A 21 10.89 -4.77 -13.62
CA ALA A 21 10.93 -5.06 -15.05
C ALA A 21 10.65 -3.80 -15.88
N TYR A 22 9.63 -3.02 -15.51
CA TYR A 22 9.31 -1.74 -16.14
C TYR A 22 10.48 -0.75 -16.09
N LEU A 23 11.07 -0.55 -14.92
CA LEU A 23 12.19 0.39 -14.75
C LEU A 23 13.46 -0.10 -15.46
N ARG A 24 13.69 -1.42 -15.49
CA ARG A 24 14.80 -2.00 -16.25
C ARG A 24 14.62 -1.81 -17.76
N ALA A 25 13.41 -2.03 -18.28
CA ALA A 25 13.07 -1.76 -19.68
C ALA A 25 13.24 -0.27 -20.04
N ARG A 26 13.11 0.63 -19.06
CA ARG A 26 13.39 2.07 -19.16
C ARG A 26 14.88 2.44 -19.06
N GLY A 27 15.77 1.46 -18.96
CA GLY A 27 17.23 1.67 -18.88
C GLY A 27 17.70 2.18 -17.52
N PHE A 28 16.98 1.92 -16.43
CA PHE A 28 17.43 2.31 -15.09
C PHE A 28 18.51 1.34 -14.58
N GLY A 29 19.74 1.84 -14.47
CA GLY A 29 20.78 1.20 -13.66
C GLY A 29 20.58 1.45 -12.17
N TRP A 30 21.30 0.71 -11.31
CA TRP A 30 21.13 0.72 -9.84
C TRP A 30 21.21 2.12 -9.21
N ARG A 31 22.18 2.94 -9.62
CA ARG A 31 22.35 4.32 -9.12
C ARG A 31 21.15 5.23 -9.46
N ARG A 32 20.65 5.10 -10.70
CA ARG A 32 19.48 5.87 -11.16
C ARG A 32 18.21 5.39 -10.48
N LEU A 33 18.07 4.10 -10.27
CA LEU A 33 16.95 3.52 -9.53
C LEU A 33 16.89 4.07 -8.10
N ARG A 34 18.01 4.04 -7.36
CA ARG A 34 18.06 4.51 -5.97
C ARG A 34 17.69 5.99 -5.82
N SER A 35 18.18 6.83 -6.74
CA SER A 35 17.86 8.27 -6.75
C SER A 35 16.42 8.54 -7.19
N TYR A 36 15.89 7.79 -8.15
CA TYR A 36 14.51 7.90 -8.61
C TYR A 36 13.50 7.50 -7.53
N LEU A 37 13.76 6.39 -6.82
CA LEU A 37 12.94 5.92 -5.71
C LEU A 37 13.11 6.76 -4.43
N GLY A 38 14.10 7.66 -4.38
CA GLY A 38 14.33 8.52 -3.23
C GLY A 38 14.74 7.77 -1.96
N VAL A 39 15.45 6.63 -2.08
CA VAL A 39 15.81 5.79 -0.93
C VAL A 39 16.82 6.50 -0.03
N ARG A 40 16.32 7.05 1.09
CA ARG A 40 17.10 7.73 2.12
C ARG A 40 16.45 7.58 3.49
N LEU A 41 17.20 7.91 4.55
CA LEU A 41 16.64 8.03 5.88
C LEU A 41 15.79 9.32 5.98
N PRO A 42 14.63 9.26 6.66
CA PRO A 42 13.81 10.44 6.90
C PRO A 42 14.49 11.37 7.90
N THR A 43 14.25 12.66 7.73
CA THR A 43 14.61 13.70 8.71
C THR A 43 13.62 13.72 9.89
N LEU A 44 13.97 14.35 11.01
CA LEU A 44 13.08 14.44 12.18
C LEU A 44 11.72 15.08 11.86
N ARG A 45 11.71 16.10 10.99
CA ARG A 45 10.47 16.72 10.52
C ARG A 45 9.59 15.72 9.76
N GLU A 46 10.20 14.90 8.91
CA GLU A 46 9.49 13.89 8.14
C GLU A 46 8.98 12.75 9.02
N VAL A 47 9.72 12.38 10.06
CA VAL A 47 9.23 11.46 11.10
C VAL A 47 7.98 12.04 11.79
N GLY A 48 7.99 13.34 12.12
CA GLY A 48 6.81 14.03 12.64
C GLY A 48 5.62 14.00 11.68
N VAL A 49 5.85 14.20 10.38
CA VAL A 49 4.81 14.08 9.34
C VAL A 49 4.29 12.65 9.22
N ILE A 50 5.16 11.63 9.30
CA ILE A 50 4.76 10.22 9.29
C ILE A 50 3.85 9.92 10.48
N ALA A 51 4.25 10.33 11.69
CA ALA A 51 3.45 10.12 12.90
C ALA A 51 2.10 10.84 12.83
N ALA A 52 2.08 12.10 12.39
CA ALA A 52 0.84 12.85 12.18
C ALA A 52 -0.04 12.21 11.10
N GLY A 53 0.56 11.68 10.03
CA GLY A 53 -0.13 10.93 8.99
C GLY A 53 -0.81 9.68 9.54
N TYR A 54 -0.12 8.88 10.34
CA TYR A 54 -0.71 7.71 11.01
C TYR A 54 -1.86 8.10 11.94
N ALA A 55 -1.66 9.14 12.78
CA ALA A 55 -2.72 9.63 13.65
C ALA A 55 -3.95 10.10 12.84
N THR A 56 -3.73 10.78 11.72
CA THR A 56 -4.79 11.23 10.81
C THR A 56 -5.53 10.05 10.18
N ILE A 57 -4.81 9.01 9.74
CA ILE A 57 -5.40 7.80 9.17
C ILE A 57 -6.26 7.10 10.21
N ILE A 58 -5.74 6.87 11.42
CA ILE A 58 -6.47 6.22 12.51
C ILE A 58 -7.71 7.05 12.88
N GLY A 59 -7.55 8.37 13.07
CA GLY A 59 -8.66 9.26 13.39
C GLY A 59 -9.75 9.24 12.32
N THR A 60 -9.37 9.31 11.03
CA THR A 60 -10.31 9.20 9.91
C THR A 60 -11.04 7.86 9.92
N LEU A 61 -10.33 6.77 10.17
CA LEU A 61 -10.89 5.41 10.19
C LEU A 61 -11.92 5.27 11.33
N LEU A 62 -11.63 5.81 12.52
CA LEU A 62 -12.58 5.85 13.64
C LEU A 62 -13.82 6.70 13.34
N ILE A 63 -13.66 7.84 12.68
CA ILE A 63 -14.77 8.70 12.26
C ILE A 63 -15.66 7.96 11.24
N VAL A 64 -15.05 7.38 10.20
CA VAL A 64 -15.79 6.62 9.17
C VAL A 64 -16.50 5.44 9.79
N LEU A 65 -15.85 4.68 10.68
CA LEU A 65 -16.47 3.58 11.40
C LEU A 65 -17.68 4.05 12.24
N SER A 66 -17.53 5.17 12.96
CA SER A 66 -18.61 5.74 13.79
C SER A 66 -19.83 6.15 12.96
N VAL A 67 -19.61 6.67 11.75
CA VAL A 67 -20.68 6.98 10.80
C VAL A 67 -21.27 5.69 10.24
N ALA A 68 -20.43 4.73 9.82
CA ALA A 68 -20.87 3.48 9.23
C ALA A 68 -21.78 2.69 10.17
N LEU A 69 -21.42 2.56 11.45
CA LEU A 69 -22.23 1.85 12.46
C LEU A 69 -23.62 2.47 12.70
N ARG A 70 -23.87 3.72 12.26
CA ARG A 70 -25.16 4.39 12.38
C ARG A 70 -26.04 4.26 11.14
N PHE A 71 -25.42 4.13 9.97
CA PHE A 71 -26.12 4.27 8.69
C PHE A 71 -26.03 3.03 7.79
N LEU A 72 -25.09 2.12 8.03
CA LEU A 72 -24.96 0.88 7.29
C LEU A 72 -25.47 -0.30 8.14
N PRO A 73 -26.24 -1.22 7.54
CA PRO A 73 -26.77 -2.38 8.25
C PRO A 73 -25.69 -3.40 8.59
N GLU A 74 -24.68 -3.57 7.71
CA GLU A 74 -23.58 -4.53 7.91
C GLU A 74 -22.25 -3.90 7.46
N PRO A 75 -21.12 -4.28 8.10
CA PRO A 75 -19.79 -3.88 7.63
C PRO A 75 -19.44 -4.52 6.29
N ALA A 76 -18.58 -3.85 5.52
CA ALA A 76 -18.10 -4.38 4.24
C ALA A 76 -17.33 -5.69 4.43
N GLU A 77 -17.52 -6.64 3.51
CA GLU A 77 -16.78 -7.90 3.51
C GLU A 77 -15.28 -7.65 3.33
N ASN A 78 -14.48 -8.32 4.15
CA ASN A 78 -13.03 -8.25 4.08
C ASN A 78 -12.46 -9.62 4.43
N GLY A 79 -12.18 -10.42 3.40
CA GLY A 79 -11.68 -11.79 3.58
C GLY A 79 -10.36 -11.85 4.37
N GLY A 80 -9.55 -10.77 4.33
CA GLY A 80 -8.36 -10.65 5.18
C GLY A 80 -8.72 -10.52 6.66
N ALA A 81 -9.65 -9.64 7.00
CA ALA A 81 -10.13 -9.45 8.36
C ALA A 81 -10.82 -10.73 8.89
N GLU A 82 -11.65 -11.37 8.08
CA GLU A 82 -12.30 -12.64 8.42
C GLU A 82 -11.28 -13.75 8.68
N THR A 83 -10.25 -13.86 7.84
CA THR A 83 -9.17 -14.85 8.03
C THR A 83 -8.48 -14.68 9.39
N PHE A 84 -8.19 -13.45 9.81
CA PHE A 84 -7.56 -13.19 11.10
C PHE A 84 -8.53 -13.30 12.28
N ALA A 85 -9.81 -12.99 12.09
CA ALA A 85 -10.84 -13.22 13.10
C ALA A 85 -10.99 -14.72 13.40
N ASN A 86 -10.94 -15.56 12.37
CA ASN A 86 -11.03 -17.01 12.49
C ASN A 86 -9.71 -17.67 12.95
N ASN A 87 -8.56 -16.99 12.81
CA ASN A 87 -7.23 -17.50 13.18
C ASN A 87 -6.39 -16.42 13.90
N PRO A 88 -6.75 -16.01 15.13
CA PRO A 88 -6.11 -14.89 15.82
C PRO A 88 -4.60 -15.10 16.08
N GLU A 89 -4.16 -16.36 16.21
CA GLU A 89 -2.75 -16.73 16.36
C GLU A 89 -1.88 -16.33 15.16
N LEU A 90 -2.49 -16.09 13.99
CA LEU A 90 -1.78 -15.62 12.80
C LEU A 90 -1.56 -14.11 12.79
N ILE A 91 -2.21 -13.33 13.67
CA ILE A 91 -2.11 -11.86 13.68
C ILE A 91 -0.66 -11.37 13.80
N PRO A 92 0.19 -11.89 14.72
CA PRO A 92 1.59 -11.45 14.80
C PRO A 92 2.37 -11.69 13.51
N ALA A 93 2.18 -12.86 12.88
CA ALA A 93 2.81 -13.17 11.59
C ALA A 93 2.26 -12.29 10.47
N GLY A 94 0.96 -12.00 10.47
CA GLY A 94 0.31 -11.08 9.55
C GLY A 94 0.89 -9.67 9.64
N ILE A 95 1.11 -9.14 10.85
CA ILE A 95 1.75 -7.84 11.06
C ILE A 95 3.15 -7.82 10.41
N VAL A 96 3.97 -8.84 10.67
CA VAL A 96 5.32 -8.93 10.10
C VAL A 96 5.27 -8.96 8.57
N VAL A 97 4.38 -9.75 7.98
CA VAL A 97 4.21 -9.81 6.51
C VAL A 97 3.73 -8.47 5.95
N MET A 98 2.81 -7.78 6.62
CA MET A 98 2.32 -6.48 6.19
C MET A 98 3.42 -5.42 6.18
N PHE A 99 4.27 -5.38 7.22
CA PHE A 99 5.34 -4.39 7.32
C PHE A 99 6.56 -4.70 6.45
N LEU A 100 6.91 -5.96 6.26
CA LEU A 100 8.14 -6.35 5.55
C LEU A 100 7.92 -6.73 4.09
N VAL A 101 6.70 -7.13 3.72
CA VAL A 101 6.41 -7.63 2.36
C VAL A 101 5.43 -6.70 1.66
N VAL A 102 4.20 -6.59 2.19
CA VAL A 102 3.11 -5.88 1.50
C VAL A 102 3.39 -4.39 1.42
N GLY A 103 3.67 -3.74 2.56
CA GLY A 103 3.96 -2.31 2.63
C GLY A 103 5.12 -1.88 1.73
N PRO A 104 6.30 -2.54 1.80
CA PRO A 104 7.41 -2.22 0.91
C PRO A 104 7.12 -2.47 -0.57
N ALA A 105 6.38 -3.54 -0.90
CA ALA A 105 5.98 -3.84 -2.27
C ALA A 105 5.04 -2.79 -2.86
N GLU A 106 4.04 -2.38 -2.08
CA GLU A 106 3.09 -1.32 -2.44
C GLU A 106 3.75 0.05 -2.54
N GLU A 107 4.58 0.43 -1.57
CA GLU A 107 5.33 1.69 -1.60
C GLU A 107 6.22 1.77 -2.85
N PHE A 108 6.92 0.68 -3.18
CA PHE A 108 7.73 0.60 -4.39
C PHE A 108 6.89 0.79 -5.66
N LEU A 109 5.80 0.04 -5.82
CA LEU A 109 5.01 0.10 -7.06
C LEU A 109 4.26 1.43 -7.18
N PHE A 110 3.48 1.81 -6.17
CA PHE A 110 2.56 2.94 -6.29
C PHE A 110 3.24 4.29 -6.14
N ARG A 111 4.09 4.48 -5.13
CA ARG A 111 4.82 5.75 -4.95
C ARG A 111 6.13 5.76 -5.74
N GLY A 112 6.88 4.66 -5.68
CA GLY A 112 8.16 4.54 -6.36
C GLY A 112 8.08 4.52 -7.89
N VAL A 113 7.09 3.81 -8.47
CA VAL A 113 6.93 3.71 -9.93
C VAL A 113 5.79 4.59 -10.44
N VAL A 114 4.54 4.32 -10.06
CA VAL A 114 3.35 4.96 -10.66
C VAL A 114 3.34 6.47 -10.40
N GLN A 115 3.45 6.90 -9.14
CA GLN A 115 3.43 8.31 -8.77
C GLN A 115 4.64 9.05 -9.34
N ASN A 116 5.85 8.52 -9.19
CA ASN A 116 7.05 9.16 -9.75
C ASN A 116 6.96 9.30 -11.29
N ARG A 117 6.38 8.31 -11.96
CA ARG A 117 6.17 8.38 -13.41
C ARG A 117 5.20 9.49 -13.79
N LEU A 118 4.14 9.69 -13.00
CA LEU A 118 3.22 10.82 -13.14
C LEU A 118 3.94 12.16 -12.86
N ARG A 119 4.81 12.21 -11.85
CA ARG A 119 5.62 13.40 -11.49
C ARG A 119 6.59 13.85 -12.59
N GLU A 120 6.95 12.98 -13.53
CA GLU A 120 7.72 13.37 -14.72
C GLU A 120 6.93 14.28 -15.67
N ARG A 121 5.58 14.30 -15.57
CA ARG A 121 4.69 15.04 -16.49
C ARG A 121 3.72 15.99 -15.77
N LEU A 122 3.47 15.76 -14.49
CA LEU A 122 2.50 16.49 -13.68
C LEU A 122 3.15 17.11 -12.45
N SER A 123 2.58 18.23 -11.98
CA SER A 123 2.94 18.82 -10.69
C SER A 123 2.55 17.90 -9.51
N ALA A 124 2.99 18.24 -8.30
CA ALA A 124 2.97 17.30 -7.18
C ALA A 124 1.56 16.85 -6.81
N VAL A 125 0.65 17.81 -6.65
CA VAL A 125 -0.74 17.58 -6.23
C VAL A 125 -1.49 16.65 -7.20
N PRO A 126 -1.60 16.95 -8.52
CA PRO A 126 -2.35 16.09 -9.43
C PRO A 126 -1.71 14.70 -9.61
N ALA A 127 -0.37 14.58 -9.54
CA ALA A 127 0.29 13.28 -9.62
C ALA A 127 -0.03 12.40 -8.40
N VAL A 128 0.01 12.98 -7.19
CA VAL A 128 -0.32 12.27 -5.95
C VAL A 128 -1.80 11.88 -5.94
N ALA A 129 -2.69 12.79 -6.31
CA ALA A 129 -4.13 12.52 -6.38
C ALA A 129 -4.44 11.37 -7.36
N ALA A 130 -3.88 11.41 -8.57
CA ALA A 130 -4.09 10.36 -9.56
C ALA A 130 -3.53 9.00 -9.09
N ALA A 131 -2.33 8.98 -8.50
CA ALA A 131 -1.76 7.76 -7.94
C ALA A 131 -2.61 7.19 -6.79
N ALA A 132 -3.14 8.05 -5.92
CA ALA A 132 -4.03 7.66 -4.82
C ALA A 132 -5.36 7.09 -5.32
N VAL A 133 -5.95 7.66 -6.38
CA VAL A 133 -7.17 7.12 -7.01
C VAL A 133 -6.91 5.74 -7.60
N ILE A 134 -5.80 5.55 -8.33
CA ILE A 134 -5.41 4.24 -8.87
C ILE A 134 -5.25 3.23 -7.73
N PHE A 135 -4.50 3.58 -6.68
CA PHE A 135 -4.33 2.74 -5.50
C PHE A 135 -5.68 2.36 -4.88
N ALA A 136 -6.54 3.34 -4.59
CA ALA A 136 -7.84 3.12 -3.95
C ALA A 136 -8.76 2.23 -4.81
N SER A 137 -8.80 2.44 -6.13
CA SER A 137 -9.65 1.65 -7.03
C SER A 137 -9.31 0.15 -7.04
N LEU A 138 -8.03 -0.21 -6.91
CA LEU A 138 -7.60 -1.61 -6.81
C LEU A 138 -8.01 -2.25 -5.47
N HIS A 139 -8.15 -1.46 -4.41
CA HIS A 139 -8.57 -1.93 -3.09
C HIS A 139 -10.08 -2.14 -2.99
N VAL A 140 -10.87 -1.41 -3.77
CA VAL A 140 -12.33 -1.64 -3.86
C VAL A 140 -12.61 -3.07 -4.36
N ILE A 141 -11.81 -3.56 -5.32
CA ILE A 141 -11.92 -4.94 -5.83
C ILE A 141 -11.63 -5.96 -4.72
N ALA A 142 -10.64 -5.69 -3.87
CA ALA A 142 -10.30 -6.54 -2.72
C ALA A 142 -11.40 -6.58 -1.64
N LEU A 143 -12.27 -5.56 -1.58
CA LEU A 143 -13.42 -5.48 -0.67
C LEU A 143 -14.69 -6.10 -1.27
N ALA A 144 -14.73 -6.35 -2.59
CA ALA A 144 -15.92 -6.82 -3.30
C ALA A 144 -16.03 -8.35 -3.39
N GLY A 145 -15.11 -9.10 -2.79
CA GLY A 145 -15.13 -10.58 -2.80
C GLY A 145 -15.11 -11.19 -4.21
N CYS A 146 -14.75 -10.44 -5.26
CA CYS A 146 -14.80 -10.97 -6.61
C CYS A 146 -13.50 -11.71 -6.95
N CYS A 147 -13.69 -13.04 -7.10
CA CYS A 147 -12.79 -14.11 -7.50
C CYS A 147 -11.97 -14.76 -6.37
#